data_AF-A0A957XIK5-F1
#
_entry.id   AF-A0A957XIK5-F1
#
_cell.length_a   1.000
_cell.length_b   1.000
_cell.length_c   1.000
_cell.angle_alpha   90.00
_cell.angle_beta   90.00
_cell.angle_gamma   90.00
#
_symmetry.space_group_name_H-M   'P 1'
#
loop_
_entity.id
_entity.type
_entity.pdbx_description
1 polymer ?
#
loop_
_entity_poly.entity_id
_entity_poly.type
_entity_poly.pdbx_seq_one_letter_code
_entity_poly.pdbx_strand_id
1 'polypeptide(L)'
;MKKLTIVLVVTTLLINLVPRPALAQEPVQCAEEYTVQAGDWLSRIAEKYFGDVLAFDRIVTANNASSDDAYPDIANPDVIEPGLVLCLPADGLVAQPAQPEAEAGTSPSPELVGPSWLWQQTLMNNGDLFAPDDPSGYIIQFQPDGTAFIQADCNQVRAGYTVEDNLLTIEPGPSTLVACPEGSLGDQFVMGLTAANSFFFDDAGDLLIDLKFDSGTMRFSPQSNDLAGSNWIVTSYNNGQEAVVNTMTDTELTANFGTDGRITGNSGCNNYSAGFTVDGNNITIEQGLSTMMACIEPEGVMDQEQEFLAALASAATYQITGNTMQMRTADDALAATFMRAPASAEAPAEAMPTEEPAPSATSEPTAEPTAEPTGEPTEEPAPSPTDEG
;
A
#
# COMPACT_ATOMS: atom_id res chain seq x y z
N MET A 1 -57.03 -75.42 68.70
CA MET A 1 -55.86 -75.55 67.81
C MET A 1 -56.06 -74.68 66.58
N LYS A 2 -55.41 -73.51 66.50
CA LYS A 2 -55.00 -72.83 65.26
C LYS A 2 -54.09 -71.68 65.67
N LYS A 3 -52.87 -71.71 65.18
CA LYS A 3 -51.75 -70.85 65.58
C LYS A 3 -51.86 -69.48 64.90
N LEU A 4 -51.57 -68.44 65.70
CA LEU A 4 -50.79 -67.23 65.41
C LEU A 4 -50.26 -67.09 63.96
N THR A 5 -50.45 -65.92 63.34
CA THR A 5 -49.36 -64.99 62.91
C THR A 5 -49.92 -63.62 62.54
N ILE A 6 -49.32 -62.57 63.11
CA ILE A 6 -49.50 -61.13 62.81
C ILE A 6 -48.71 -60.80 61.54
N VAL A 7 -49.31 -60.12 60.56
CA VAL A 7 -48.58 -59.52 59.43
C VAL A 7 -48.78 -58.01 59.44
N LEU A 8 -47.71 -57.32 59.81
CA LEU A 8 -47.52 -55.88 59.80
C LEU A 8 -47.20 -55.44 58.37
N VAL A 9 -48.05 -54.61 57.75
CA VAL A 9 -47.77 -54.01 56.43
C VAL A 9 -46.98 -52.73 56.66
N VAL A 10 -45.65 -52.81 56.57
CA VAL A 10 -44.76 -51.66 56.47
C VAL A 10 -44.29 -51.57 55.02
N THR A 11 -44.85 -50.63 54.28
CA THR A 11 -44.41 -50.26 52.93
C THR A 11 -43.14 -49.43 53.05
N THR A 12 -41.99 -50.10 53.05
CA THR A 12 -40.67 -49.47 52.92
C THR A 12 -40.47 -48.94 51.49
N LEU A 13 -40.30 -47.62 51.37
CA LEU A 13 -39.70 -46.94 50.23
C LEU A 13 -38.21 -47.30 50.20
N LEU A 14 -37.85 -48.39 49.50
CA LEU A 14 -36.46 -48.72 49.18
C LEU A 14 -36.02 -47.89 47.97
N ILE A 15 -35.35 -46.78 48.24
CA ILE A 15 -34.47 -46.12 47.26
C ILE A 15 -33.30 -47.08 47.03
N ASN A 16 -33.29 -47.72 45.86
CA ASN A 16 -32.15 -48.55 45.44
C ASN A 16 -30.92 -47.67 45.26
N LEU A 17 -29.97 -47.74 46.20
CA LEU A 17 -28.56 -47.42 45.92
C LEU A 17 -28.02 -48.52 45.01
N VAL A 18 -28.22 -48.37 43.70
CA VAL A 18 -27.40 -49.08 42.72
C VAL A 18 -26.10 -48.27 42.58
N PRO A 19 -24.91 -48.85 42.83
CA PRO A 19 -23.67 -48.18 42.49
C PRO A 19 -23.69 -47.89 40.99
N ARG A 20 -23.68 -46.61 40.62
CA ARG A 20 -23.50 -46.21 39.23
C ARG A 20 -22.14 -46.73 38.79
N PRO A 21 -22.03 -47.50 37.70
CA PRO A 21 -20.72 -47.74 37.12
C PRO A 21 -20.11 -46.37 36.84
N ALA A 22 -18.88 -46.16 37.29
CA ALA A 22 -18.08 -45.03 36.82
C ALA A 22 -18.02 -45.18 35.30
N LEU A 23 -18.59 -44.22 34.57
CA LEU A 23 -18.38 -44.13 33.14
C LEU A 23 -16.87 -43.93 32.97
N ALA A 24 -16.16 -44.96 32.52
CA ALA A 24 -14.85 -44.77 31.95
C ALA A 24 -15.03 -43.78 30.79
N GLN A 25 -14.32 -42.66 30.82
CA GLN A 25 -14.26 -41.75 29.67
C GLN A 25 -13.82 -42.58 28.47
N GLU A 26 -14.60 -42.55 27.39
CA GLU A 26 -14.21 -43.20 26.15
C GLU A 26 -12.85 -42.62 25.70
N PRO A 27 -11.92 -43.46 25.21
CA PRO A 27 -10.62 -42.98 24.77
C PRO A 27 -10.82 -41.93 23.68
N VAL A 28 -10.13 -40.79 23.78
CA VAL A 28 -10.20 -39.69 22.81
C VAL A 28 -9.92 -40.27 21.42
N GLN A 29 -10.95 -40.35 20.58
CA GLN A 29 -10.81 -40.79 19.20
C GLN A 29 -10.48 -39.56 18.36
N CYS A 30 -9.29 -39.56 17.76
CA CYS A 30 -8.91 -38.56 16.77
C CYS A 30 -9.82 -38.73 15.55
N ALA A 31 -10.60 -37.71 15.25
CA ALA A 31 -11.58 -37.75 14.18
C ALA A 31 -11.00 -37.21 12.87
N GLU A 32 -10.09 -36.24 12.98
CA GLU A 32 -9.32 -35.69 11.88
C GLU A 32 -7.86 -35.53 12.32
N GLU A 33 -6.93 -35.73 11.39
CA GLU A 33 -5.49 -35.53 11.61
C GLU A 33 -5.01 -34.30 10.87
N TYR A 34 -4.19 -33.48 11.51
CA TYR A 34 -3.60 -32.31 10.88
C TYR A 34 -2.09 -32.27 11.09
N THR A 35 -1.32 -32.15 10.00
CA THR A 35 0.13 -31.93 10.08
C THR A 35 0.44 -30.45 10.01
N VAL A 36 1.02 -29.90 11.07
CA VAL A 36 1.43 -28.50 11.21
C VAL A 36 2.35 -28.09 10.06
N GLN A 37 2.06 -26.95 9.45
CA GLN A 37 2.87 -26.32 8.41
C GLN A 37 3.65 -25.12 8.97
N ALA A 38 4.65 -24.65 8.22
CA ALA A 38 5.37 -23.44 8.58
C ALA A 38 4.42 -22.22 8.63
N GLY A 39 4.38 -21.52 9.77
CA GLY A 39 3.52 -20.35 9.98
C GLY A 39 2.16 -20.65 10.61
N ASP A 40 1.89 -21.91 10.96
CA ASP A 40 0.67 -22.30 11.69
C ASP A 40 0.73 -21.90 13.18
N TRP A 41 -0.47 -21.63 13.72
CA TRP A 41 -0.71 -21.36 15.14
C TRP A 41 -1.90 -22.21 15.56
N LEU A 42 -1.90 -22.76 16.78
CA LEU A 42 -3.01 -23.62 17.24
C LEU A 42 -4.36 -22.90 17.22
N SER A 43 -4.41 -21.60 17.50
CA SER A 43 -5.63 -20.78 17.43
C SER A 43 -6.18 -20.66 16.01
N ARG A 44 -5.33 -20.56 14.99
CA ARG A 44 -5.74 -20.54 13.58
C ARG A 44 -6.24 -21.90 13.10
N ILE A 45 -5.60 -22.97 13.56
CA ILE A 45 -6.07 -24.33 13.31
C ILE A 45 -7.42 -24.53 14.02
N ALA A 46 -7.58 -24.03 15.24
CA ALA A 46 -8.82 -24.12 15.98
C ALA A 46 -9.96 -23.33 15.33
N GLU A 47 -9.68 -22.12 14.85
CA GLU A 47 -10.62 -21.32 14.05
C GLU A 47 -11.04 -22.09 12.80
N LYS A 48 -10.09 -22.69 12.08
CA LYS A 48 -10.35 -23.45 10.86
C LYS A 48 -11.21 -24.68 11.08
N TYR A 49 -10.96 -25.46 12.14
CA TYR A 49 -11.60 -26.77 12.34
C TYR A 49 -12.75 -26.77 13.35
N PHE A 50 -12.83 -25.78 14.23
CA PHE A 50 -13.91 -25.63 15.22
C PHE A 50 -14.72 -24.34 15.05
N GLY A 51 -14.31 -23.43 14.17
CA GLY A 51 -14.96 -22.12 14.02
C GLY A 51 -14.73 -21.18 15.20
N ASP A 52 -13.78 -21.51 16.08
CA ASP A 52 -13.50 -20.76 17.30
C ASP A 52 -11.99 -20.70 17.57
N VAL A 53 -11.42 -19.50 17.51
CA VAL A 53 -10.00 -19.22 17.79
C VAL A 53 -9.58 -19.64 19.19
N LEU A 54 -10.51 -19.67 20.16
CA LEU A 54 -10.26 -20.06 21.55
C LEU A 54 -10.37 -21.57 21.77
N ALA A 55 -10.81 -22.33 20.76
CA ALA A 55 -10.93 -23.78 20.85
C ALA A 55 -9.59 -24.53 20.73
N PHE A 56 -8.45 -23.83 20.68
CA PHE A 56 -7.12 -24.43 20.58
C PHE A 56 -6.79 -25.35 21.77
N ASP A 57 -7.32 -25.07 22.96
CA ASP A 57 -7.16 -25.89 24.16
C ASP A 57 -7.68 -27.32 23.97
N ARG A 58 -8.64 -27.50 23.06
CA ARG A 58 -9.21 -28.81 22.72
C ARG A 58 -8.22 -29.67 21.95
N ILE A 59 -7.43 -29.04 21.08
CA ILE A 59 -6.35 -29.70 20.33
C ILE A 59 -5.25 -30.13 21.31
N VAL A 60 -4.84 -29.23 22.20
CA VAL A 60 -3.83 -29.51 23.24
C VAL A 60 -4.28 -30.66 24.14
N THR A 61 -5.53 -30.61 24.61
CA THR A 61 -6.10 -31.66 25.46
C THR A 61 -6.17 -33.00 24.73
N ALA A 62 -6.55 -33.01 23.45
CA ALA A 62 -6.67 -34.23 22.67
C ALA A 62 -5.32 -34.89 22.35
N ASN A 63 -4.31 -34.10 21.94
CA ASN A 63 -2.95 -34.59 21.75
C ASN A 63 -2.39 -35.19 23.05
N ASN A 64 -2.46 -34.44 24.16
CA ASN A 64 -1.84 -34.83 25.43
C ASN A 64 -2.59 -35.96 26.16
N ALA A 65 -3.86 -36.20 25.80
CA ALA A 65 -4.63 -37.32 26.30
C ALA A 65 -4.47 -38.58 25.43
N SER A 66 -3.87 -38.45 24.24
CA SER A 66 -3.62 -39.58 23.37
C SER A 66 -2.52 -40.48 23.92
N SER A 67 -2.62 -41.77 23.64
CA SER A 67 -1.57 -42.75 23.94
C SER A 67 -0.86 -43.24 22.67
N ASP A 68 -1.15 -42.60 21.54
CA ASP A 68 -0.55 -42.90 20.25
C ASP A 68 0.70 -42.03 20.05
N ASP A 69 1.83 -42.67 19.74
CA ASP A 69 3.11 -42.00 19.48
C ASP A 69 3.04 -41.02 18.28
N ALA A 70 2.00 -41.13 17.43
CA ALA A 70 1.75 -40.20 16.34
C ALA A 70 1.39 -38.78 16.82
N TYR A 71 0.88 -38.61 18.05
CA TYR A 71 0.46 -37.31 18.59
C TYR A 71 1.28 -36.99 19.85
N PRO A 72 2.48 -36.42 19.70
CA PRO A 72 3.31 -36.10 20.85
C PRO A 72 2.69 -34.96 21.70
N ASP A 73 3.03 -34.98 22.99
CA ASP A 73 2.56 -33.99 23.96
C ASP A 73 2.96 -32.56 23.55
N ILE A 74 1.97 -31.69 23.50
CA ILE A 74 2.13 -30.24 23.32
C ILE A 74 2.38 -29.64 24.70
N ALA A 75 3.67 -29.45 25.02
CA ALA A 75 4.09 -28.86 26.29
C ALA A 75 3.88 -27.33 26.34
N ASN A 76 3.98 -26.66 25.18
CA ASN A 76 3.73 -25.23 25.04
C ASN A 76 2.82 -24.97 23.83
N PRO A 77 1.55 -24.56 24.04
CA PRO A 77 0.62 -24.26 22.95
C PRO A 77 1.05 -23.12 22.01
N ASP A 78 1.94 -22.24 22.47
CA ASP A 78 2.45 -21.12 21.67
C ASP A 78 3.60 -21.54 20.73
N VAL A 79 4.10 -22.77 20.85
CA VAL A 79 5.26 -23.26 20.09
C VAL A 79 4.94 -24.64 19.50
N ILE A 80 4.52 -24.64 18.22
CA ILE A 80 4.33 -25.86 17.42
C ILE A 80 5.31 -25.86 16.25
N GLU A 81 5.89 -27.03 15.96
CA GLU A 81 6.87 -27.17 14.88
C GLU A 81 6.24 -27.75 13.61
N PRO A 82 6.67 -27.31 12.41
CA PRO A 82 6.22 -27.91 11.16
C PRO A 82 6.51 -29.42 11.12
N GLY A 83 5.53 -30.21 10.72
CA GLY A 83 5.58 -31.67 10.74
C GLY A 83 5.01 -32.31 12.00
N LEU A 84 4.67 -31.54 13.04
CA LEU A 84 3.91 -32.02 14.19
C LEU A 84 2.53 -32.48 13.74
N VAL A 85 2.12 -33.69 14.13
CA VAL A 85 0.77 -34.20 13.83
C VAL A 85 -0.15 -33.92 15.03
N LEU A 86 -1.31 -33.34 14.75
CA LEU A 86 -2.33 -32.96 15.70
C LEU A 86 -3.55 -33.86 15.57
N CYS A 87 -4.05 -34.31 16.71
CA CYS A 87 -5.31 -35.00 16.88
C CYS A 87 -6.43 -33.97 17.05
N LEU A 88 -7.34 -33.90 16.09
CA LEU A 88 -8.54 -33.07 16.20
C LEU A 88 -9.72 -33.93 16.69
N PRO A 89 -10.24 -33.68 17.90
CA PRO A 89 -11.34 -34.47 18.46
C PRO A 89 -12.65 -34.21 17.71
N ALA A 90 -13.48 -35.24 17.51
CA ALA A 90 -14.79 -35.12 16.83
C ALA A 90 -15.71 -34.05 17.42
N ASP A 91 -15.59 -33.83 18.73
CA ASP A 91 -16.43 -32.86 19.42
C ASP A 91 -16.19 -31.47 18.83
N GLY A 92 -17.26 -30.78 18.44
CA GLY A 92 -17.22 -29.42 17.88
C GLY A 92 -16.48 -29.25 16.55
N LEU A 93 -16.04 -30.32 15.87
CA LEU A 93 -15.56 -30.18 14.49
C LEU A 93 -16.69 -29.61 13.63
N VAL A 94 -16.42 -28.49 12.97
CA VAL A 94 -17.29 -28.06 11.89
C VAL A 94 -17.07 -29.03 10.73
N ALA A 95 -18.15 -29.60 10.21
CA ALA A 95 -18.06 -30.51 9.07
C ALA A 95 -17.35 -29.77 7.94
N GLN A 96 -16.14 -30.23 7.59
CA GLN A 96 -15.32 -29.56 6.60
C GLN A 96 -16.12 -29.50 5.29
N PRO A 97 -16.42 -28.31 4.76
CA PRO A 97 -16.95 -28.25 3.41
C PRO A 97 -15.89 -28.86 2.50
N ALA A 98 -16.31 -29.75 1.61
CA ALA A 98 -15.48 -30.15 0.48
C ALA A 98 -14.94 -28.88 -0.17
N GLN A 99 -13.64 -28.86 -0.46
CA GLN A 99 -12.94 -27.79 -1.19
C GLN A 99 -13.91 -27.05 -2.12
N PRO A 100 -14.20 -25.75 -1.92
CA PRO A 100 -15.16 -25.09 -2.77
C PRO A 100 -14.58 -25.00 -4.18
N GLU A 101 -15.17 -25.77 -5.10
CA GLU A 101 -15.27 -25.32 -6.48
C GLU A 101 -15.85 -23.91 -6.45
N ALA A 102 -15.18 -22.99 -7.14
CA ALA A 102 -15.52 -21.58 -7.20
C ALA A 102 -17.00 -21.39 -7.56
N GLU A 103 -17.83 -21.15 -6.56
CA GLU A 103 -19.17 -20.61 -6.75
C GLU A 103 -19.16 -19.17 -6.21
N ALA A 104 -19.21 -18.26 -7.19
CA ALA A 104 -19.59 -16.85 -7.11
C ALA A 104 -19.82 -16.29 -5.69
N GLY A 105 -18.74 -15.79 -5.09
CA GLY A 105 -18.87 -14.74 -4.09
C GLY A 105 -19.58 -13.53 -4.71
N THR A 106 -20.41 -12.87 -3.91
CA THR A 106 -20.99 -11.55 -4.20
C THR A 106 -19.98 -10.68 -4.96
N SER A 107 -20.42 -10.05 -6.05
CA SER A 107 -19.59 -9.20 -6.89
C SER A 107 -18.77 -8.22 -6.04
N PRO A 108 -17.45 -8.09 -6.27
CA PRO A 108 -16.67 -7.08 -5.59
C PRO A 108 -17.26 -5.69 -5.85
N SER A 109 -17.25 -4.84 -4.83
CA SER A 109 -17.71 -3.45 -4.98
C SER A 109 -16.93 -2.79 -6.12
N PRO A 110 -17.60 -2.28 -7.18
CA PRO A 110 -16.91 -1.72 -8.33
C PRO A 110 -16.10 -0.46 -7.99
N GLU A 111 -16.34 0.15 -6.83
CA GLU A 111 -15.61 1.33 -6.38
C GLU A 111 -14.22 1.00 -5.83
N LEU A 112 -14.02 -0.20 -5.27
CA LEU A 112 -12.69 -0.65 -4.84
C LEU A 112 -11.81 -1.08 -6.02
N VAL A 113 -12.45 -1.56 -7.08
CA VAL A 113 -11.80 -2.14 -8.27
C VAL A 113 -11.52 -1.05 -9.30
N GLY A 114 -10.34 -1.11 -9.94
CA GLY A 114 -9.95 -0.17 -11.00
C GLY A 114 -8.76 0.70 -10.60
N PRO A 115 -8.89 1.54 -9.55
CA PRO A 115 -7.76 2.31 -9.01
C PRO A 115 -6.70 1.41 -8.38
N SER A 116 -5.48 1.93 -8.33
CA SER A 116 -4.46 1.47 -7.37
C SER A 116 -4.59 2.34 -6.12
N TRP A 117 -4.68 1.75 -4.93
CA TRP A 117 -4.83 2.50 -3.68
C TRP A 117 -3.47 2.69 -3.02
N LEU A 118 -3.02 3.94 -2.90
CA LEU A 118 -1.73 4.29 -2.28
C LEU A 118 -1.92 4.54 -0.79
N TRP A 119 -1.26 3.75 0.04
CA TRP A 119 -1.34 3.88 1.48
C TRP A 119 -0.67 5.16 1.96
N GLN A 120 -1.47 6.09 2.49
CA GLN A 120 -0.99 7.37 3.00
C GLN A 120 -0.54 7.23 4.45
N GLN A 121 -1.33 6.51 5.26
CA GLN A 121 -1.06 6.34 6.68
C GLN A 121 -1.94 5.26 7.32
N THR A 122 -1.50 4.76 8.47
CA THR A 122 -2.33 4.08 9.46
C THR A 122 -2.27 4.85 10.76
N LEU A 123 -3.41 5.30 11.25
CA LEU A 123 -3.56 5.90 12.59
C LEU A 123 -4.15 4.86 13.52
N MET A 124 -3.36 4.42 14.49
CA MET A 124 -3.78 3.48 15.53
C MET A 124 -4.53 4.21 16.65
N ASN A 125 -5.43 3.52 17.33
CA ASN A 125 -6.22 4.09 18.42
C ASN A 125 -5.38 4.48 19.66
N ASN A 126 -4.18 3.91 19.80
CA ASN A 126 -3.21 4.30 20.82
C ASN A 126 -2.46 5.61 20.48
N GLY A 127 -2.72 6.20 19.31
CA GLY A 127 -2.08 7.42 18.81
C GLY A 127 -0.84 7.20 17.95
N ASP A 128 -0.39 5.95 17.78
CA ASP A 128 0.71 5.64 16.87
C ASP A 128 0.31 5.93 15.42
N LEU A 129 1.19 6.58 14.68
CA LEU A 129 0.99 6.92 13.27
C LEU A 129 2.10 6.27 12.45
N PHE A 130 1.71 5.47 11.47
CA PHE A 130 2.62 4.93 10.47
C PHE A 130 2.30 5.60 9.14
N ALA A 131 3.24 6.34 8.57
CA ALA A 131 3.08 6.99 7.28
C ALA A 131 4.41 6.87 6.52
N PRO A 132 4.42 6.29 5.31
CA PRO A 132 5.63 6.25 4.51
C PRO A 132 6.00 7.65 4.02
N ASP A 133 7.30 7.96 3.98
CA ASP A 133 7.78 9.22 3.39
C ASP A 133 7.43 9.30 1.90
N ASP A 134 7.41 8.15 1.21
CA ASP A 134 6.91 7.99 -0.16
C ASP A 134 5.87 6.85 -0.23
N PRO A 135 4.58 7.18 -0.41
CA PRO A 135 3.50 6.21 -0.57
C PRO A 135 3.60 5.33 -1.82
N SER A 136 4.44 5.68 -2.80
CA SER A 136 4.50 5.00 -4.11
C SER A 136 4.92 3.52 -4.02
N GLY A 137 5.61 3.14 -2.95
CA GLY A 137 5.97 1.75 -2.66
C GLY A 137 4.89 0.94 -1.96
N TYR A 138 3.79 1.56 -1.52
CA TYR A 138 2.79 0.93 -0.65
C TYR A 138 1.41 0.98 -1.31
N ILE A 139 1.12 -0.04 -2.09
CA ILE A 139 -0.04 -0.07 -2.98
C ILE A 139 -0.85 -1.34 -2.74
N ILE A 140 -2.18 -1.21 -2.77
CA ILE A 140 -3.09 -2.33 -2.96
C ILE A 140 -3.97 -2.10 -4.19
N GLN A 141 -4.08 -3.11 -5.05
CA GLN A 141 -4.95 -3.09 -6.23
C GLN A 141 -5.92 -4.26 -6.17
N PHE A 142 -7.21 -3.96 -6.06
CA PHE A 142 -8.28 -4.96 -6.04
C PHE A 142 -8.68 -5.36 -7.46
N GLN A 143 -8.86 -6.66 -7.69
CA GLN A 143 -9.25 -7.24 -8.98
C GLN A 143 -10.69 -7.77 -8.95
N PRO A 144 -11.43 -7.73 -10.07
CA PRO A 144 -12.81 -8.20 -10.14
C PRO A 144 -13.02 -9.68 -9.77
N ASP A 145 -11.95 -10.48 -9.73
CA ASP A 145 -11.98 -11.92 -9.43
C ASP A 145 -11.85 -12.25 -7.94
N GLY A 146 -11.85 -11.24 -7.05
CA GLY A 146 -11.67 -11.43 -5.61
C GLY A 146 -10.21 -11.58 -5.19
N THR A 147 -9.25 -11.26 -6.07
CA THR A 147 -7.83 -11.19 -5.73
C THR A 147 -7.34 -9.76 -5.63
N ALA A 148 -6.28 -9.53 -4.86
CA ALA A 148 -5.60 -8.24 -4.81
C ALA A 148 -4.09 -8.42 -4.99
N PHE A 149 -3.48 -7.44 -5.66
CA PHE A 149 -2.03 -7.31 -5.71
C PHE A 149 -1.59 -6.25 -4.71
N ILE A 150 -0.60 -6.59 -3.88
CA ILE A 150 -0.04 -5.71 -2.87
C ILE A 150 1.44 -5.51 -3.17
N GLN A 151 1.86 -4.25 -3.23
CA GLN A 151 3.26 -3.88 -3.14
C GLN A 151 3.51 -3.28 -1.77
N ALA A 152 4.43 -3.89 -1.03
CA ALA A 152 4.85 -3.46 0.29
C ALA A 152 6.34 -3.09 0.22
N ASP A 153 6.59 -1.85 -0.18
CA ASP A 153 7.90 -1.32 -0.52
C ASP A 153 8.56 -2.13 -1.65
N CYS A 154 9.60 -2.89 -1.33
CA CYS A 154 10.32 -3.73 -2.28
C CYS A 154 9.68 -5.11 -2.47
N ASN A 155 8.74 -5.49 -1.60
CA ASN A 155 8.12 -6.80 -1.58
C ASN A 155 6.76 -6.83 -2.27
N GLN A 156 6.42 -7.98 -2.85
CA GLN A 156 5.16 -8.19 -3.54
C GLN A 156 4.39 -9.33 -2.90
N VAL A 157 3.07 -9.15 -2.73
CA VAL A 157 2.16 -10.11 -2.13
C VAL A 157 0.92 -10.24 -3.00
N ARG A 158 0.47 -11.46 -3.25
CA ARG A 158 -0.89 -11.72 -3.76
C ARG A 158 -1.81 -11.99 -2.58
N ALA A 159 -2.99 -11.40 -2.59
CA ALA A 159 -4.00 -11.59 -1.56
C ALA A 159 -5.32 -12.08 -2.15
N GLY A 160 -6.09 -12.83 -1.36
CA GLY A 160 -7.54 -12.94 -1.56
C GLY A 160 -8.23 -11.79 -0.84
N TYR A 161 -9.39 -11.36 -1.32
CA TYR A 161 -10.24 -10.45 -0.57
C TYR A 161 -11.72 -10.76 -0.78
N THR A 162 -12.53 -10.44 0.22
CA THR A 162 -13.99 -10.57 0.16
C THR A 162 -14.64 -9.28 0.63
N VAL A 163 -15.78 -8.96 0.02
CA VAL A 163 -16.60 -7.80 0.37
C VAL A 163 -18.03 -8.26 0.59
N GLU A 164 -18.55 -8.01 1.79
CA GLU A 164 -19.95 -8.22 2.16
C GLU A 164 -20.53 -6.91 2.70
N ASP A 165 -21.35 -6.24 1.89
CA ASP A 165 -21.78 -4.85 2.10
C ASP A 165 -20.59 -3.91 2.26
N ASN A 166 -20.20 -3.63 3.50
CA ASN A 166 -19.07 -2.78 3.86
C ASN A 166 -17.96 -3.52 4.64
N LEU A 167 -18.17 -4.80 4.95
CA LEU A 167 -17.16 -5.62 5.58
C LEU A 167 -16.15 -6.03 4.52
N LEU A 168 -14.87 -5.76 4.80
CA LEU A 168 -13.76 -6.06 3.92
C LEU A 168 -12.81 -6.97 4.67
N THR A 169 -12.60 -8.17 4.15
CA THR A 169 -11.55 -9.08 4.60
C THR A 169 -10.49 -9.18 3.53
N ILE A 170 -9.23 -9.06 3.93
CA ILE A 170 -8.07 -9.23 3.05
C ILE A 170 -7.19 -10.31 3.66
N GLU A 171 -6.81 -11.29 2.84
CA GLU A 171 -5.96 -12.41 3.21
C GLU A 171 -4.69 -12.37 2.38
N PRO A 172 -3.65 -11.64 2.82
CA PRO A 172 -2.36 -11.64 2.16
C PRO A 172 -1.75 -13.04 2.14
N GLY A 173 -1.33 -13.49 0.96
CA GLY A 173 -0.60 -14.73 0.78
C GLY A 173 0.90 -14.57 1.07
N PRO A 174 1.73 -15.51 0.57
CA PRO A 174 3.17 -15.43 0.73
C PRO A 174 3.76 -14.16 0.11
N SER A 175 4.66 -13.51 0.84
CA SER A 175 5.44 -12.37 0.35
C SER A 175 6.75 -12.83 -0.30
N THR A 176 7.26 -12.06 -1.24
CA THR A 176 8.68 -12.14 -1.59
C THR A 176 9.51 -11.79 -0.35
N LEU A 177 10.52 -12.59 -0.02
CA LEU A 177 11.35 -12.37 1.18
C LEU A 177 12.60 -11.54 0.84
N VAL A 178 12.42 -10.41 0.16
CA VAL A 178 13.51 -9.48 -0.14
C VAL A 178 13.70 -8.55 1.07
N ALA A 179 14.96 -8.30 1.44
CA ALA A 179 15.28 -7.31 2.46
C ALA A 179 15.06 -5.90 1.88
N CYS A 180 14.00 -5.23 2.34
CA CYS A 180 13.73 -3.86 1.92
C CYS A 180 14.69 -2.86 2.59
N PRO A 181 14.84 -1.65 2.02
CA PRO A 181 15.69 -0.60 2.59
C PRO A 181 15.36 -0.28 4.06
N GLU A 182 16.31 0.33 4.76
CA GLU A 182 16.07 0.85 6.11
C GLU A 182 14.93 1.87 6.10
N GLY A 183 14.06 1.81 7.11
CA GLY A 183 12.86 2.66 7.19
C GLY A 183 11.64 2.10 6.47
N SER A 184 11.74 0.94 5.82
CA SER A 184 10.58 0.26 5.24
C SER A 184 9.49 0.01 6.28
N LEU A 185 8.25 0.31 5.89
CA LEU A 185 7.02 0.04 6.65
C LEU A 185 6.25 -1.15 6.07
N GLY A 186 6.91 -2.01 5.27
CA GLY A 186 6.26 -3.08 4.53
C GLY A 186 5.50 -4.05 5.42
N ASP A 187 6.09 -4.44 6.56
CA ASP A 187 5.44 -5.35 7.52
C ASP A 187 4.22 -4.70 8.17
N GLN A 188 4.33 -3.43 8.56
CA GLN A 188 3.24 -2.66 9.18
C GLN A 188 2.08 -2.49 8.20
N PHE A 189 2.39 -2.26 6.92
CA PHE A 189 1.41 -2.15 5.87
C PHE A 189 0.63 -3.46 5.67
N VAL A 190 1.32 -4.59 5.51
CA VAL A 190 0.69 -5.90 5.32
C VAL A 190 -0.07 -6.36 6.57
N MET A 191 0.44 -6.09 7.77
CA MET A 191 -0.27 -6.37 9.02
C MET A 191 -1.56 -5.54 9.13
N GLY A 192 -1.52 -4.26 8.75
CA GLY A 192 -2.72 -3.42 8.68
C GLY A 192 -3.78 -4.01 7.74
N LEU A 193 -3.38 -4.40 6.53
CA LEU A 193 -4.29 -5.05 5.57
C LEU A 193 -4.87 -6.37 6.10
N THR A 194 -4.07 -7.18 6.79
CA THR A 194 -4.53 -8.43 7.43
C THR A 194 -5.58 -8.16 8.52
N ALA A 195 -5.51 -6.99 9.15
CA ALA A 195 -6.42 -6.54 10.18
C ALA A 195 -7.64 -5.79 9.63
N ALA A 196 -7.87 -5.73 8.32
CA ALA A 196 -9.05 -5.09 7.72
C ALA A 196 -10.35 -5.67 8.28
N ASN A 197 -11.32 -4.80 8.60
CA ASN A 197 -12.65 -5.16 9.09
C ASN A 197 -13.76 -4.58 8.20
N SER A 198 -13.68 -3.28 7.93
CA SER A 198 -14.64 -2.57 7.09
C SER A 198 -13.96 -1.46 6.32
N PHE A 199 -14.57 -0.98 5.26
CA PHE A 199 -14.05 0.15 4.49
C PHE A 199 -15.05 1.32 4.45
N PHE A 200 -14.69 2.45 3.87
CA PHE A 200 -15.59 3.52 3.43
C PHE A 200 -14.76 4.53 2.63
N PHE A 201 -15.43 5.48 1.98
CA PHE A 201 -14.77 6.58 1.29
C PHE A 201 -15.06 7.90 1.99
N ASP A 202 -14.07 8.80 2.05
CA ASP A 202 -14.29 10.17 2.48
C ASP A 202 -14.75 11.07 1.32
N ASP A 203 -15.04 12.35 1.61
CA ASP A 203 -15.47 13.33 0.61
C ASP A 203 -14.38 13.64 -0.44
N ALA A 204 -13.11 13.35 -0.15
CA ALA A 204 -12.00 13.49 -1.09
C ALA A 204 -11.85 12.26 -2.02
N GLY A 205 -12.61 11.19 -1.76
CA GLY A 205 -12.52 9.94 -2.49
C GLY A 205 -11.40 9.01 -2.00
N ASP A 206 -10.80 9.32 -0.85
CA ASP A 206 -9.84 8.42 -0.22
C ASP A 206 -10.56 7.19 0.32
N LEU A 207 -9.94 6.02 0.17
CA LEU A 207 -10.37 4.78 0.80
C LEU A 207 -9.87 4.76 2.24
N LEU A 208 -10.77 4.58 3.18
CA LEU A 208 -10.46 4.31 4.58
C LEU A 208 -10.81 2.85 4.88
N ILE A 209 -9.90 2.14 5.55
CA ILE A 209 -10.11 0.78 6.04
C ILE A 209 -10.01 0.81 7.56
N ASP A 210 -11.12 0.57 8.23
CA ASP A 210 -11.13 0.37 9.68
C ASP A 210 -10.63 -1.03 10.01
N LEU A 211 -9.81 -1.09 11.05
CA LEU A 211 -9.16 -2.30 11.51
C LEU A 211 -10.02 -3.01 12.57
N LYS A 212 -9.85 -4.33 12.64
CA LYS A 212 -10.53 -5.20 13.63
C LYS A 212 -10.31 -4.68 15.06
N PHE A 213 -11.31 -4.88 15.91
CA PHE A 213 -11.29 -4.49 17.32
C PHE A 213 -11.08 -2.98 17.55
N ASP A 214 -11.49 -2.14 16.59
CA ASP A 214 -11.33 -0.69 16.61
C ASP A 214 -9.87 -0.27 16.87
N SER A 215 -8.91 -1.04 16.35
CA SER A 215 -7.48 -0.83 16.64
C SER A 215 -6.89 0.37 15.91
N GLY A 216 -7.55 0.86 14.87
CA GLY A 216 -7.10 2.01 14.06
C GLY A 216 -7.77 2.04 12.69
N THR A 217 -7.33 2.99 11.87
CA THR A 217 -7.82 3.18 10.50
C THR A 217 -6.64 3.39 9.55
N MET A 218 -6.64 2.67 8.43
CA MET A 218 -5.74 2.91 7.31
C MET A 218 -6.39 3.87 6.33
N ARG A 219 -5.64 4.84 5.80
CA ARG A 219 -6.08 5.77 4.75
C ARG A 219 -5.28 5.55 3.48
N PHE A 220 -5.99 5.52 2.36
CA PHE A 220 -5.43 5.34 1.04
C PHE A 220 -5.99 6.38 0.08
N SER A 221 -5.13 6.90 -0.78
CA SER A 221 -5.59 7.76 -1.87
C SER A 221 -5.71 6.98 -3.17
N PRO A 222 -6.76 7.23 -3.96
CA PRO A 222 -6.90 6.58 -5.25
C PRO A 222 -5.84 7.11 -6.20
N GLN A 223 -5.11 6.19 -6.82
CA GLN A 223 -4.31 6.45 -8.01
C GLN A 223 -5.01 5.84 -9.21
N SER A 224 -5.55 6.69 -10.07
CA SER A 224 -6.13 6.22 -11.32
C SER A 224 -5.07 5.53 -12.18
N ASN A 225 -5.43 4.35 -12.68
CA ASN A 225 -4.71 3.65 -13.73
C ASN A 225 -5.19 4.11 -15.13
N ASP A 226 -6.07 5.11 -15.18
CA ASP A 226 -6.42 5.76 -16.44
C ASP A 226 -5.20 6.50 -16.94
N LEU A 227 -4.95 6.31 -18.23
CA LEU A 227 -3.93 7.07 -18.91
C LEU A 227 -4.38 8.52 -19.09
N ALA A 228 -5.64 8.76 -19.39
CA ALA A 228 -6.17 10.12 -19.50
C ALA A 228 -6.20 10.82 -18.12
N GLY A 229 -5.72 12.07 -18.08
CA GLY A 229 -5.57 12.86 -16.85
C GLY A 229 -4.29 12.58 -16.05
N SER A 230 -3.29 11.91 -16.63
CA SER A 230 -2.06 11.50 -15.93
C SER A 230 -0.80 12.17 -16.50
N ASN A 231 0.21 12.36 -15.63
CA ASN A 231 1.47 13.01 -15.96
C ASN A 231 2.64 12.06 -15.70
N TRP A 232 3.58 12.01 -16.63
CA TRP A 232 4.68 11.04 -16.61
C TRP A 232 6.00 11.67 -17.02
N ILE A 233 7.08 11.17 -16.44
CA ILE A 233 8.47 11.42 -16.81
C ILE A 233 8.97 10.17 -17.54
N VAL A 234 9.56 10.35 -18.72
CA VAL A 234 10.13 9.26 -19.51
C VAL A 234 11.49 8.88 -18.92
N THR A 235 11.71 7.60 -18.66
CA THR A 235 12.98 7.11 -18.11
C THR A 235 13.82 6.37 -19.13
N SER A 236 13.17 5.69 -20.09
CA SER A 236 13.82 5.02 -21.21
C SER A 236 12.90 4.90 -22.42
N TYR A 237 13.49 4.78 -23.61
CA TYR A 237 12.78 4.62 -24.87
C TYR A 237 13.57 3.73 -25.84
N ASN A 238 12.88 3.18 -26.83
CA ASN A 238 13.49 2.42 -27.92
C ASN A 238 14.09 3.38 -28.95
N ASN A 239 15.38 3.31 -29.19
CA ASN A 239 16.07 4.21 -30.12
C ASN A 239 15.89 3.84 -31.61
N GLY A 240 15.01 2.89 -31.93
CA GLY A 240 14.79 2.41 -33.29
C GLY A 240 15.88 1.48 -33.82
N GLN A 241 16.87 1.13 -32.99
CA GLN A 241 17.96 0.20 -33.31
C GLN A 241 17.86 -1.09 -32.49
N GLU A 242 16.63 -1.50 -32.16
CA GLU A 242 16.32 -2.65 -31.29
C GLU A 242 16.95 -2.55 -29.88
N ALA A 243 17.30 -1.34 -29.44
CA ALA A 243 17.85 -1.07 -28.13
C ALA A 243 16.95 -0.12 -27.34
N VAL A 244 16.78 -0.42 -26.05
CA VAL A 244 16.15 0.48 -25.08
C VAL A 244 17.26 1.23 -24.37
N VAL A 245 17.23 2.56 -24.48
CA VAL A 245 18.23 3.46 -23.90
C VAL A 245 17.58 4.34 -22.84
N ASN A 246 18.36 4.72 -21.82
CA ASN A 246 17.91 5.70 -20.85
C ASN A 246 17.89 7.10 -21.46
N THR A 247 17.10 7.99 -20.88
CA THR A 247 17.18 9.41 -21.22
C THR A 247 18.57 9.98 -20.92
N MET A 248 19.00 10.93 -21.75
CA MET A 248 20.25 11.63 -21.57
C MET A 248 20.25 12.40 -20.24
N THR A 249 21.40 12.41 -19.58
CA THR A 249 21.62 13.27 -18.41
C THR A 249 21.38 14.73 -18.77
N ASP A 250 20.85 15.51 -17.82
CA ASP A 250 20.48 16.93 -17.98
C ASP A 250 19.40 17.20 -19.04
N THR A 251 18.64 16.17 -19.42
CA THR A 251 17.41 16.30 -20.20
C THR A 251 16.23 15.71 -19.43
N GLU A 252 15.06 16.32 -19.55
CA GLU A 252 13.82 15.80 -18.97
C GLU A 252 12.78 15.63 -20.07
N LEU A 253 12.39 14.37 -20.30
CA LEU A 253 11.33 14.02 -21.23
C LEU A 253 10.05 13.79 -20.44
N THR A 254 8.95 14.41 -20.85
CA THR A 254 7.66 14.31 -20.16
C THR A 254 6.55 13.93 -21.12
N ALA A 255 5.53 13.25 -20.59
CA ALA A 255 4.31 12.89 -21.31
C ALA A 255 3.10 13.10 -20.41
N ASN A 256 2.33 14.14 -20.70
CA ASN A 256 1.09 14.51 -20.01
C ASN A 256 -0.09 14.13 -20.89
N PHE A 257 -0.86 13.14 -20.44
CA PHE A 257 -2.02 12.61 -21.14
C PHE A 257 -3.25 13.35 -20.65
N GLY A 258 -3.77 14.26 -21.46
CA GLY A 258 -4.97 15.03 -21.15
C GLY A 258 -6.26 14.21 -21.27
N THR A 259 -7.29 14.63 -20.56
CA THR A 259 -8.66 14.08 -20.69
C THR A 259 -9.34 14.48 -22.01
N ASP A 260 -8.71 15.36 -22.79
CA ASP A 260 -9.11 15.78 -24.13
C ASP A 260 -8.59 14.85 -25.26
N GLY A 261 -7.90 13.76 -24.91
CA GLY A 261 -7.32 12.84 -25.87
C GLY A 261 -6.03 13.36 -26.51
N ARG A 262 -5.34 14.31 -25.88
CA ARG A 262 -4.03 14.80 -26.33
C ARG A 262 -2.93 14.45 -25.35
N ILE A 263 -1.77 14.08 -25.89
CA ILE A 263 -0.52 14.03 -25.15
C ILE A 263 0.20 15.36 -25.38
N THR A 264 0.76 15.94 -24.32
CA THR A 264 1.65 17.11 -24.38
C THR A 264 2.88 16.87 -23.53
N GLY A 265 4.03 17.42 -23.91
CA GLY A 265 5.23 17.23 -23.11
C GLY A 265 6.47 17.88 -23.69
N ASN A 266 7.58 17.68 -23.00
CA ASN A 266 8.92 18.02 -23.44
C ASN A 266 9.61 16.75 -23.99
N SER A 267 10.27 16.86 -25.13
CA SER A 267 10.97 15.76 -25.81
C SER A 267 12.50 15.86 -25.72
N GLY A 268 13.01 16.67 -24.79
CA GLY A 268 14.43 17.00 -24.57
C GLY A 268 14.75 18.42 -25.02
N CYS A 269 14.48 18.75 -26.29
CA CYS A 269 14.70 20.09 -26.82
C CYS A 269 13.39 20.85 -27.04
N ASN A 270 12.41 20.20 -27.68
CA ASN A 270 11.16 20.82 -28.07
C ASN A 270 9.99 20.35 -27.21
N ASN A 271 8.98 21.22 -27.16
CA ASN A 271 7.66 20.80 -26.70
C ASN A 271 6.94 20.11 -27.85
N TYR A 272 6.20 19.04 -27.52
CA TYR A 272 5.43 18.29 -28.49
C TYR A 272 3.97 18.14 -28.06
N SER A 273 3.12 17.83 -29.04
CA SER A 273 1.76 17.36 -28.79
C SER A 273 1.35 16.29 -29.79
N ALA A 274 0.60 15.29 -29.35
CA ALA A 274 0.07 14.21 -30.19
C ALA A 274 -1.39 13.91 -29.81
N GLY A 275 -2.19 13.40 -30.74
CA GLY A 275 -3.46 12.78 -30.40
C GLY A 275 -3.25 11.38 -29.84
N PHE A 276 -4.07 10.95 -28.89
CA PHE A 276 -4.09 9.55 -28.46
C PHE A 276 -5.51 9.04 -28.24
N THR A 277 -5.69 7.74 -28.42
CA THR A 277 -6.92 7.02 -28.11
C THR A 277 -6.59 5.75 -27.34
N VAL A 278 -7.48 5.36 -26.43
CA VAL A 278 -7.33 4.17 -25.59
C VAL A 278 -8.58 3.30 -25.73
N ASP A 279 -8.37 2.00 -25.90
CA ASP A 279 -9.40 0.96 -25.86
C ASP A 279 -8.90 -0.22 -25.02
N GLY A 280 -9.32 -0.27 -23.75
CA GLY A 280 -8.74 -1.15 -22.74
C GLY A 280 -7.26 -0.85 -22.53
N ASN A 281 -6.39 -1.83 -22.78
CA ASN A 281 -4.94 -1.67 -22.73
C ASN A 281 -4.32 -1.30 -24.09
N ASN A 282 -5.11 -1.25 -25.17
CA ASN A 282 -4.62 -0.83 -26.47
C ASN A 282 -4.56 0.69 -26.51
N ILE A 283 -3.50 1.22 -27.09
CA ILE A 283 -3.29 2.64 -27.29
C ILE A 283 -2.91 2.89 -28.74
N THR A 284 -3.44 3.96 -29.31
CA THR A 284 -2.96 4.50 -30.58
C THR A 284 -2.54 5.92 -30.34
N ILE A 285 -1.28 6.23 -30.63
CA ILE A 285 -0.72 7.58 -30.57
C ILE A 285 -0.48 8.06 -31.99
N GLU A 286 -1.07 9.19 -32.35
CA GLU A 286 -0.85 9.83 -33.64
C GLU A 286 0.56 10.42 -33.71
N GLN A 287 1.06 10.67 -34.93
CA GLN A 287 2.35 11.34 -35.06
C GLN A 287 2.32 12.71 -34.38
N GLY A 288 3.29 12.94 -33.51
CA GLY A 288 3.41 14.17 -32.75
C GLY A 288 3.77 15.37 -33.63
N LEU A 289 3.22 16.52 -33.27
CA LEU A 289 3.70 17.82 -33.71
C LEU A 289 4.68 18.35 -32.67
N SER A 290 5.89 18.70 -33.09
CA SER A 290 6.93 19.28 -32.24
C SER A 290 7.20 20.73 -32.62
N THR A 291 7.66 21.56 -31.68
CA THR A 291 8.26 22.84 -32.01
C THR A 291 9.55 22.64 -32.81
N MET A 292 10.03 23.67 -33.51
CA MET A 292 11.21 23.57 -34.38
C MET A 292 12.41 24.36 -33.80
N MET A 293 12.65 24.27 -32.49
CA MET A 293 13.88 24.75 -31.89
C MET A 293 15.02 23.79 -32.18
N ALA A 294 16.20 24.34 -32.41
CA ALA A 294 17.43 23.57 -32.61
C ALA A 294 18.30 23.73 -31.37
N CYS A 295 18.37 22.69 -30.55
CA CYS A 295 19.27 22.63 -29.41
C CYS A 295 20.60 21.98 -29.83
N ILE A 296 21.71 22.51 -29.32
CA ILE A 296 23.06 22.00 -29.63
C ILE A 296 23.65 21.26 -28.42
N GLU A 297 23.23 21.64 -27.22
CA GLU A 297 23.65 21.03 -25.96
C GLU A 297 22.42 20.49 -25.21
N PRO A 298 22.52 19.29 -24.59
CA PRO A 298 23.65 18.36 -24.70
C PRO A 298 23.78 17.74 -26.10
N GLU A 299 24.99 17.30 -26.48
CA GLU A 299 25.26 16.68 -27.79
C GLU A 299 24.36 15.45 -27.98
N GLY A 300 23.59 15.41 -29.07
CA GLY A 300 22.65 14.32 -29.37
C GLY A 300 21.21 14.57 -28.89
N VAL A 301 20.91 15.70 -28.23
CA VAL A 301 19.54 16.00 -27.74
C VAL A 301 18.48 15.99 -28.84
N MET A 302 18.84 16.42 -30.06
CA MET A 302 17.94 16.39 -31.22
C MET A 302 17.69 14.97 -31.73
N ASP A 303 18.67 14.09 -31.64
CA ASP A 303 18.52 12.68 -32.01
C ASP A 303 17.62 11.97 -31.00
N GLN A 304 17.85 12.19 -29.69
CA GLN A 304 16.98 11.70 -28.62
C GLN A 304 15.53 12.13 -28.82
N GLU A 305 15.29 13.40 -29.16
CA GLU A 305 13.94 13.91 -29.43
C GLU A 305 13.26 13.11 -30.54
N GLN A 306 13.94 12.93 -31.67
CA GLN A 306 13.40 12.21 -32.81
C GLN A 306 13.12 10.74 -32.47
N GLU A 307 14.08 10.08 -31.82
CA GLU A 307 13.99 8.67 -31.43
C GLU A 307 12.85 8.47 -30.41
N PHE A 308 12.74 9.32 -29.40
CA PHE A 308 11.65 9.26 -28.43
C PHE A 308 10.28 9.46 -29.08
N LEU A 309 10.11 10.47 -29.95
CA LEU A 309 8.83 10.72 -30.62
C LEU A 309 8.44 9.55 -31.55
N ALA A 310 9.42 8.93 -32.21
CA ALA A 310 9.20 7.73 -33.01
C ALA A 310 8.81 6.53 -32.13
N ALA A 311 9.48 6.34 -31.00
CA ALA A 311 9.17 5.29 -30.03
C ALA A 311 7.75 5.45 -29.47
N LEU A 312 7.38 6.68 -29.08
CA LEU A 312 6.05 7.00 -28.58
C LEU A 312 4.97 6.71 -29.63
N ALA A 313 5.19 7.08 -30.89
CA ALA A 313 4.27 6.80 -31.99
C ALA A 313 4.17 5.30 -32.35
N SER A 314 5.15 4.48 -31.93
CA SER A 314 5.15 3.03 -32.16
C SER A 314 4.36 2.22 -31.11
N ALA A 315 3.90 2.87 -30.04
CA ALA A 315 3.15 2.22 -28.97
C ALA A 315 1.81 1.68 -29.47
N ALA A 316 1.51 0.43 -29.12
CA ALA A 316 0.27 -0.28 -29.42
C ALA A 316 -0.47 -0.72 -28.15
N THR A 317 0.26 -0.98 -27.06
CA THR A 317 -0.31 -1.31 -25.75
C THR A 317 0.39 -0.55 -24.64
N TYR A 318 -0.30 -0.38 -23.51
CA TYR A 318 0.28 0.16 -22.29
C TYR A 318 -0.13 -0.65 -21.06
N GLN A 319 0.74 -0.63 -20.06
CA GLN A 319 0.48 -1.18 -18.74
C GLN A 319 1.02 -0.23 -17.68
N ILE A 320 0.18 0.08 -16.69
CA ILE A 320 0.55 0.82 -15.50
C ILE A 320 0.66 -0.18 -14.35
N THR A 321 1.77 -0.14 -13.62
CA THR A 321 2.01 -0.94 -12.41
C THR A 321 2.63 -0.02 -11.37
N GLY A 322 1.84 0.34 -10.35
CA GLY A 322 2.18 1.39 -9.40
C GLY A 322 2.54 2.69 -10.12
N ASN A 323 3.77 3.16 -9.91
CA ASN A 323 4.29 4.39 -10.50
C ASN A 323 5.04 4.19 -11.82
N THR A 324 5.12 2.96 -12.34
CA THR A 324 5.76 2.70 -13.63
C THR A 324 4.70 2.47 -14.69
N MET A 325 4.85 3.14 -15.83
CA MET A 325 4.13 2.81 -17.05
C MET A 325 5.10 2.23 -18.05
N GLN A 326 4.71 1.15 -18.71
CA GLN A 326 5.41 0.62 -19.88
C GLN A 326 4.48 0.68 -21.08
N MET A 327 5.02 1.14 -22.20
CA MET A 327 4.37 1.07 -23.51
C MET A 327 5.11 0.07 -24.38
N ARG A 328 4.37 -0.75 -25.13
CA ARG A 328 4.94 -1.77 -26.02
C ARG A 328 4.42 -1.60 -27.43
N THR A 329 5.23 -2.02 -28.40
CA THR A 329 4.89 -2.02 -29.83
C THR A 329 3.94 -3.17 -30.18
N ALA A 330 3.42 -3.18 -31.41
CA ALA A 330 2.57 -4.26 -31.90
C ALA A 330 3.26 -5.64 -31.92
N ASP A 331 4.60 -5.65 -32.03
CA ASP A 331 5.44 -6.86 -31.96
C ASP A 331 5.84 -7.22 -30.52
N ASP A 332 5.21 -6.59 -29.53
CA ASP A 332 5.47 -6.76 -28.09
C ASP A 332 6.92 -6.38 -27.69
N ALA A 333 7.57 -5.48 -28.43
CA ALA A 333 8.85 -4.89 -28.01
C ALA A 333 8.60 -3.69 -27.09
N LEU A 334 9.49 -3.42 -26.13
CA LEU A 334 9.38 -2.22 -25.28
C LEU A 334 9.58 -0.96 -26.13
N ALA A 335 8.60 -0.05 -26.10
CA ALA A 335 8.64 1.23 -26.80
C ALA A 335 9.19 2.32 -25.88
N ALA A 336 8.65 2.44 -24.67
CA ALA A 336 9.12 3.38 -23.66
C ALA A 336 8.71 2.95 -22.25
N THR A 337 9.51 3.34 -21.27
CA THR A 337 9.21 3.24 -19.84
C THR A 337 9.11 4.63 -19.26
N PHE A 338 8.15 4.80 -18.37
CA PHE A 338 7.85 6.06 -17.74
C PHE A 338 7.70 5.85 -16.24
N MET A 339 8.04 6.89 -15.50
CA MET A 339 7.76 7.03 -14.09
C MET A 339 6.68 8.09 -13.92
N ARG A 340 5.69 7.83 -13.08
CA ARG A 340 4.62 8.79 -12.79
C ARG A 340 5.27 10.06 -12.25
N ALA A 341 4.92 11.20 -12.83
CA ALA A 341 5.38 12.46 -12.28
C ALA A 341 4.83 12.59 -10.86
N PRO A 342 5.59 13.12 -9.89
CA PRO A 342 5.05 13.39 -8.58
C PRO A 342 3.79 14.22 -8.77
N ALA A 343 2.70 13.86 -8.06
CA ALA A 343 1.53 14.72 -8.00
C ALA A 343 2.06 16.11 -7.66
N SER A 344 1.76 17.10 -8.51
CA SER A 344 2.18 18.47 -8.27
C SER A 344 1.64 18.84 -6.90
N ALA A 345 2.45 18.70 -5.86
CA ALA A 345 2.30 19.47 -4.65
C ALA A 345 2.21 20.89 -5.19
N GLU A 346 1.10 21.57 -4.93
CA GLU A 346 1.09 23.02 -5.04
C GLU A 346 2.39 23.50 -4.42
N ALA A 347 3.27 24.06 -5.25
CA ALA A 347 4.43 24.75 -4.75
C ALA A 347 3.91 25.67 -3.64
N PRO A 348 4.49 25.63 -2.43
CA PRO A 348 4.05 26.53 -1.37
C PRO A 348 4.11 27.92 -1.97
N ALA A 349 2.96 28.60 -1.95
CA ALA A 349 2.80 29.97 -2.41
C ALA A 349 4.06 30.74 -2.02
N GLU A 350 4.76 31.25 -3.03
CA GLU A 350 6.05 31.90 -2.91
C GLU A 350 6.10 32.71 -1.61
N ALA A 351 6.95 32.26 -0.69
CA ALA A 351 7.27 33.03 0.49
C ALA A 351 7.75 34.39 0.00
N MET A 352 6.92 35.40 0.22
CA MET A 352 7.27 36.80 0.01
C MET A 352 8.63 37.06 0.63
N PRO A 353 9.55 37.77 -0.05
CA PRO A 353 10.84 38.09 0.55
C PRO A 353 10.57 38.91 1.82
N THR A 354 11.02 38.38 2.95
CA THR A 354 11.08 39.11 4.21
C THR A 354 11.91 40.36 3.99
N GLU A 355 11.24 41.51 3.96
CA GLU A 355 11.84 42.83 4.06
C GLU A 355 12.66 42.87 5.36
N GLU A 356 13.97 42.98 5.21
CA GLU A 356 14.91 43.20 6.30
C GLU A 356 14.51 44.48 7.06
N PRO A 357 14.26 44.43 8.38
CA PRO A 357 13.91 45.64 9.09
C PRO A 357 15.14 46.53 9.19
N ALA A 358 15.04 47.74 8.63
CA ALA A 358 16.01 48.81 8.82
C ALA A 358 16.34 48.99 10.32
N PRO A 359 17.62 49.18 10.70
CA PRO A 359 17.97 49.39 12.10
C PRO A 359 17.38 50.70 12.60
N SER A 360 16.45 50.56 13.55
CA SER A 360 15.84 51.66 14.28
C SER A 360 16.90 52.40 15.10
N ALA A 361 16.98 53.71 14.89
CA ALA A 361 17.81 54.62 15.64
C ALA A 361 17.41 54.62 17.12
N THR A 362 18.37 54.38 18.01
CA THR A 362 18.25 54.62 19.45
C THR A 362 19.23 55.71 19.85
N SER A 363 18.66 56.84 20.21
CA SER A 363 19.24 58.00 20.88
C SER A 363 19.52 57.72 22.36
N GLU A 364 20.71 58.09 22.89
CA GLU A 364 20.91 58.84 24.16
C GLU A 364 22.41 59.09 24.49
N PRO A 365 22.82 59.95 25.47
CA PRO A 365 23.55 61.18 25.14
C PRO A 365 24.90 61.44 25.87
N THR A 366 25.59 62.48 25.39
CA THR A 366 26.50 63.46 26.06
C THR A 366 27.71 63.01 26.90
N ALA A 367 28.92 63.40 26.44
CA ALA A 367 29.91 64.15 27.24
C ALA A 367 31.00 64.83 26.35
N GLU A 368 31.16 66.15 26.52
CA GLU A 368 32.21 67.09 26.04
C GLU A 368 33.50 66.99 26.91
N PRO A 369 34.56 67.84 26.77
CA PRO A 369 35.15 68.58 25.62
C PRO A 369 36.70 68.35 25.52
N THR A 370 37.41 68.99 24.56
CA THR A 370 38.61 69.86 24.79
C THR A 370 39.30 70.34 23.47
N ALA A 371 39.41 71.68 23.36
CA ALA A 371 40.43 72.56 22.73
C ALA A 371 40.57 72.75 21.19
N GLU A 372 40.03 73.89 20.70
CA GLU A 372 40.64 75.07 20.00
C GLU A 372 42.14 75.09 19.55
N PRO A 373 42.62 76.10 18.76
CA PRO A 373 42.07 76.81 17.59
C PRO A 373 43.17 77.16 16.51
N THR A 374 42.83 77.96 15.48
CA THR A 374 43.61 78.85 14.55
C THR A 374 43.45 78.49 13.05
N GLY A 375 43.15 79.41 12.12
CA GLY A 375 42.89 80.85 12.17
C GLY A 375 42.49 81.37 10.77
N GLU A 376 41.65 82.42 10.76
CA GLU A 376 41.62 83.66 9.93
C GLU A 376 41.98 83.70 8.41
N PRO A 377 41.64 84.79 7.67
CA PRO A 377 40.65 84.74 6.59
C PRO A 377 41.22 85.22 5.22
N THR A 378 40.33 85.45 4.23
CA THR A 378 40.23 86.69 3.40
C THR A 378 40.04 86.45 1.89
N GLU A 379 39.08 87.22 1.34
CA GLU A 379 38.95 87.75 -0.03
C GLU A 379 38.38 86.92 -1.21
N GLU A 380 37.10 87.22 -1.52
CA GLU A 380 36.58 87.60 -2.85
C GLU A 380 37.51 88.67 -3.53
N PRO A 381 37.58 88.88 -4.87
CA PRO A 381 36.45 88.73 -5.78
C PRO A 381 36.70 88.25 -7.23
N ALA A 382 35.57 88.11 -7.93
CA ALA A 382 35.39 87.86 -9.36
C ALA A 382 36.15 88.87 -10.25
N PRO A 383 36.35 88.58 -11.56
CA PRO A 383 35.24 88.79 -12.52
C PRO A 383 35.16 87.78 -13.68
N SER A 384 33.96 87.74 -14.27
CA SER A 384 33.65 87.22 -15.62
C SER A 384 34.52 87.85 -16.71
N PRO A 385 34.63 87.19 -17.88
CA PRO A 385 33.81 87.70 -18.99
C PRO A 385 33.14 86.61 -19.82
N THR A 386 31.91 86.93 -20.25
CA THR A 386 31.28 86.55 -21.51
C THR A 386 32.26 86.63 -22.69
N ASP A 387 32.30 85.62 -23.55
CA ASP A 387 32.10 85.85 -24.99
C ASP A 387 31.74 84.61 -25.82
N GLU A 388 30.87 84.89 -26.79
CA GLU A 388 30.55 84.25 -28.07
C GLU A 388 30.08 82.79 -28.18
N GLY A 389 28.85 82.65 -28.70
CA GLY A 389 28.24 81.42 -29.21
C GLY A 389 26.73 81.56 -29.37
#